data_AF-A0A8C4THE9-F1
#
_entry.id   AF-A0A8C4THE9-F1
#
_cell.length_a   1.000
_cell.length_b   1.000
_cell.length_c   1.000
_cell.angle_alpha   90.00
_cell.angle_beta   90.00
_cell.angle_gamma   90.00
#
_symmetry.space_group_name_H-M   'P 1'
#
loop_
_entity.id
_entity.type
_entity.pdbx_description
1 polymer ?
#
loop_
_entity_poly.entity_id
_entity_poly.type
_entity_poly.pdbx_seq_one_letter_code
_entity_poly.pdbx_strand_id
1 'polypeptide(L)'
;MKDWQEIVSLYEKDNTYLAEVSSLLVRNVTYEVPSLKKQISKCQQAQQEFSRKELECQSGTADMRDKFYSSCKQYGITGDNIKWELLALVKDLPLILSDIAKETQGLSKIIELYAAFTSFVCEWSEEPVLPMLRYCQHKGNTTVYEWRTGSPPSVIERPLIEGTLTDTVAEDSIDWGDLGGAADAVTAGTDYGISLEDGGIDWGITAVCLLHAPEGVACGEDALTLLEYSQTRNQFIDELMEVKYIYCHAVQRNWLKKQCTLAFFHRFNKTHIEYFSICIVHG
;
A
#
# COMPACT_ATOMS: atom_id res chain seq x y z
N MET A 1 8.12 -36.86 81.78
CA MET A 1 8.00 -35.41 82.10
C MET A 1 9.22 -34.87 82.84
N LYS A 2 9.92 -35.64 83.69
CA LYS A 2 11.18 -35.21 84.35
C LYS A 2 12.33 -34.94 83.35
N ASP A 3 12.47 -35.75 82.31
CA ASP A 3 13.57 -35.62 81.34
C ASP A 3 13.54 -34.27 80.58
N TRP A 4 12.36 -33.75 80.27
CA TRP A 4 12.22 -32.43 79.62
C TRP A 4 12.51 -31.28 80.58
N GLN A 5 12.16 -31.43 81.85
CA GLN A 5 12.51 -30.46 82.89
C GLN A 5 14.03 -30.45 83.15
N GLU A 6 14.68 -31.60 83.08
CA GLU A 6 16.14 -31.71 83.17
C GLU A 6 16.83 -31.01 82.00
N ILE A 7 16.37 -31.27 80.77
CA ILE A 7 16.91 -30.60 79.56
C ILE A 7 16.75 -29.07 79.65
N VAL A 8 15.57 -28.58 80.06
CA VAL A 8 15.34 -27.14 80.26
C VAL A 8 16.28 -26.59 81.34
N SER A 9 16.44 -27.29 82.46
CA SER A 9 17.35 -26.85 83.53
C SER A 9 18.81 -26.79 83.07
N LEU A 10 19.24 -27.71 82.20
CA LEU A 10 20.58 -27.71 81.60
C LEU A 10 20.75 -26.60 80.55
N TYR A 11 19.69 -26.24 79.82
CA TYR A 11 19.71 -25.14 78.85
C TYR A 11 19.74 -23.77 79.53
N GLU A 12 19.03 -23.63 80.65
CA GLU A 12 19.02 -22.43 81.52
C GLU A 12 20.31 -22.29 82.33
N LYS A 13 20.91 -23.42 82.72
CA LYS A 13 22.20 -23.44 83.39
C LYS A 13 23.26 -22.80 82.50
N ASP A 14 24.04 -21.91 83.11
CA ASP A 14 25.08 -21.11 82.45
C ASP A 14 24.60 -20.21 81.28
N ASN A 15 23.28 -19.97 81.18
CA ASN A 15 22.64 -19.14 80.14
C ASN A 15 22.92 -19.59 78.69
N THR A 16 23.04 -20.90 78.46
CA THR A 16 23.34 -21.46 77.13
C THR A 16 22.30 -21.06 76.08
N TYR A 17 21.01 -21.05 76.45
CA TYR A 17 19.92 -20.57 75.58
C TYR A 17 20.14 -19.13 75.08
N LEU A 18 20.67 -18.24 75.93
CA LEU A 18 20.89 -16.84 75.60
C LEU A 18 22.05 -16.68 74.62
N ALA A 19 23.08 -17.51 74.74
CA ALA A 19 24.22 -17.54 73.82
C ALA A 19 23.78 -18.00 72.42
N GLU A 20 22.93 -19.01 72.31
CA GLU A 20 22.38 -19.47 71.03
C GLU A 20 21.50 -18.39 70.38
N VAL A 21 20.55 -17.82 71.13
CA VAL A 21 19.69 -16.74 70.63
C VAL A 21 20.50 -15.53 70.19
N SER A 22 21.55 -15.17 70.94
CA SER A 22 22.49 -14.11 70.56
C SER A 22 23.21 -14.43 69.25
N SER A 23 23.69 -15.67 69.07
CA SER A 23 24.33 -16.12 67.83
C SER A 23 23.37 -16.05 66.64
N LEU A 24 22.13 -16.51 66.80
CA LEU A 24 21.08 -16.42 65.80
C LEU A 24 20.74 -14.96 65.47
N LEU A 25 20.69 -14.08 66.46
CA LEU A 25 20.44 -12.65 66.28
C LEU A 25 21.58 -12.01 65.46
N VAL A 26 22.83 -12.30 65.81
CA VAL A 26 24.00 -11.82 65.05
C VAL A 26 23.92 -12.30 63.60
N ARG A 27 23.61 -13.58 63.34
CA ARG A 27 23.45 -14.08 61.97
C ARG A 27 22.34 -13.36 61.21
N ASN A 28 21.18 -13.15 61.84
CA ASN A 28 20.05 -12.47 61.22
C ASN A 28 20.38 -11.01 60.87
N VAL A 29 21.02 -10.29 61.78
CA VAL A 29 21.38 -8.87 61.58
C VAL A 29 22.51 -8.73 60.56
N THR A 30 23.51 -9.61 60.59
CA THR A 30 24.71 -9.50 59.75
C THR A 30 24.51 -10.06 58.34
N TYR A 31 23.71 -11.10 58.15
CA TYR A 31 23.62 -11.82 56.86
C TYR A 31 22.20 -11.89 56.30
N GLU A 32 21.23 -12.36 57.08
CA GLU A 32 19.87 -12.62 56.56
C GLU A 32 19.18 -11.32 56.14
N VAL A 33 19.12 -10.31 57.03
CA VAL A 33 18.48 -9.03 56.75
C VAL A 33 19.12 -8.31 55.56
N PRO A 34 20.47 -8.19 55.46
CA PRO A 34 21.10 -7.62 54.27
C PRO A 34 20.83 -8.39 52.98
N SER A 35 20.85 -9.73 53.02
CA SER A 35 20.59 -10.55 51.83
C SER A 35 19.15 -10.39 51.31
N LEU A 36 18.17 -10.41 52.23
CA LEU A 36 16.76 -10.18 51.93
C LEU A 36 16.54 -8.77 51.39
N LYS A 37 17.17 -7.74 51.97
CA LYS A 37 17.12 -6.38 51.43
C LYS A 37 17.65 -6.31 49.99
N LYS A 38 18.75 -6.99 49.69
CA LYS A 38 19.30 -7.05 48.33
C LYS A 38 18.36 -7.78 47.38
N GLN A 39 17.71 -8.85 47.82
CA GLN A 39 16.73 -9.57 47.02
C GLN A 39 15.47 -8.73 46.76
N ILE A 40 14.95 -8.02 47.77
CA ILE A 40 13.84 -7.06 47.62
C ILE A 40 14.18 -6.01 46.58
N SER A 41 15.38 -5.41 46.66
CA SER A 41 15.82 -4.41 45.69
C SER A 41 15.89 -4.94 44.25
N LYS A 42 16.36 -6.19 44.05
CA LYS A 42 16.33 -6.86 42.74
C LYS A 42 14.91 -7.08 42.23
N CYS A 43 14.01 -7.55 43.10
CA CYS A 43 12.61 -7.75 42.75
C CYS A 43 11.92 -6.42 42.37
N GLN A 44 12.20 -5.33 43.09
CA GLN A 44 11.69 -4.00 42.78
C GLN A 44 12.20 -3.49 41.43
N GLN A 45 13.49 -3.67 41.13
CA GLN A 45 14.06 -3.31 39.83
C GLN A 45 13.43 -4.11 38.70
N ALA A 46 13.26 -5.43 38.87
CA ALA A 46 12.61 -6.28 37.89
C ALA A 46 11.14 -5.89 37.68
N GLN A 47 10.42 -5.55 38.74
CA GLN A 47 9.04 -5.06 38.65
C GLN A 47 8.96 -3.79 37.81
N GLN A 48 9.84 -2.81 38.05
CA GLN A 48 9.87 -1.57 37.27
C GLN A 48 10.14 -1.83 35.79
N GLU A 49 11.05 -2.76 35.48
CA GLU A 49 11.38 -3.16 34.11
C GLU A 49 10.17 -3.82 33.42
N PHE A 50 9.44 -4.71 34.11
CA PHE A 50 8.25 -5.34 33.55
C PHE A 50 7.12 -4.34 33.34
N SER A 51 6.89 -3.41 34.28
CA SER A 51 5.91 -2.34 34.10
C SER A 51 6.24 -1.43 32.92
N ARG A 52 7.53 -1.14 32.68
CA ARG A 52 7.96 -0.40 31.48
C ARG A 52 7.68 -1.20 30.21
N LYS A 53 8.08 -2.47 30.17
CA LYS A 53 7.87 -3.35 29.01
C LYS A 53 6.39 -3.54 28.69
N GLU A 54 5.55 -3.68 29.70
CA GLU A 54 4.10 -3.76 29.52
C GLU A 54 3.57 -2.51 28.79
N LEU A 55 3.97 -1.32 29.24
CA LEU A 55 3.59 -0.06 28.60
C LEU A 55 4.08 0.00 27.14
N GLU A 56 5.33 -0.40 26.88
CA GLU A 56 5.90 -0.44 25.53
C GLU A 56 5.15 -1.42 24.61
N CYS A 57 4.76 -2.60 25.10
CA CYS A 57 3.96 -3.57 24.36
C CYS A 57 2.53 -3.05 24.09
N GLN A 58 1.92 -2.36 25.06
CA GLN A 58 0.61 -1.75 24.89
C GLN A 58 0.65 -0.62 23.85
N SER A 59 1.63 0.29 23.94
CA SER A 59 1.82 1.34 22.93
C SER A 59 2.16 0.75 21.56
N GLY A 60 3.02 -0.27 21.50
CA GLY A 60 3.37 -0.94 20.25
C GLY A 60 2.15 -1.59 19.57
N THR A 61 1.25 -2.18 20.35
CA THR A 61 0.00 -2.76 19.84
C THR A 61 -0.93 -1.67 19.30
N ALA A 62 -1.06 -0.55 20.02
CA ALA A 62 -1.85 0.60 19.57
C ALA A 62 -1.28 1.21 18.26
N ASP A 63 0.03 1.38 18.17
CA ASP A 63 0.70 1.90 16.98
C ASP A 63 0.48 0.99 15.75
N MET A 64 0.58 -0.33 15.92
CA MET A 64 0.33 -1.27 14.83
C MET A 64 -1.14 -1.28 14.40
N ARG A 65 -2.05 -1.18 15.37
CA ARG A 65 -3.49 -1.02 15.10
C ARG A 65 -3.75 0.25 14.30
N ASP A 66 -3.17 1.38 14.69
CA ASP A 66 -3.36 2.66 14.01
C ASP A 66 -2.76 2.65 12.60
N LYS A 67 -1.60 2.02 12.40
CA LYS A 67 -1.03 1.80 11.07
C LYS A 67 -1.96 0.96 10.19
N PHE A 68 -2.50 -0.13 10.73
CA PHE A 68 -3.46 -0.98 10.01
C PHE A 68 -4.70 -0.19 9.55
N TYR A 69 -5.35 0.55 10.45
CA TYR A 69 -6.52 1.36 10.08
C TYR A 69 -6.17 2.53 9.16
N SER A 70 -4.97 3.09 9.27
CA SER A 70 -4.49 4.11 8.35
C SER A 70 -4.33 3.56 6.93
N SER A 71 -3.78 2.34 6.79
CA SER A 71 -3.73 1.64 5.51
C SER A 71 -5.12 1.32 4.99
N CYS A 72 -6.04 0.83 5.83
CA CYS A 72 -7.43 0.57 5.42
C CYS A 72 -8.10 1.83 4.85
N LYS A 73 -7.92 2.98 5.51
CA LYS A 73 -8.42 4.27 5.01
C LYS A 73 -7.81 4.68 3.66
N GLN A 74 -6.53 4.39 3.40
CA GLN A 74 -5.90 4.70 2.11
C GLN A 74 -6.55 3.95 0.95
N TYR A 75 -6.98 2.71 1.18
CA TYR A 75 -7.69 1.91 0.17
C TYR A 75 -9.21 2.14 0.16
N GLY A 76 -9.73 2.97 1.08
CA GLY A 76 -11.17 3.21 1.21
C GLY A 76 -11.94 2.02 1.79
N ILE A 77 -11.27 1.14 2.52
CA ILE A 77 -11.83 -0.09 3.09
C ILE A 77 -12.06 0.06 4.61
N THR A 78 -13.03 -0.66 5.15
CA THR A 78 -13.41 -0.64 6.57
C THR A 78 -12.47 -1.45 7.45
N GLY A 79 -11.94 -2.56 6.91
CA GLY A 79 -10.98 -3.43 7.60
C GLY A 79 -11.61 -4.61 8.34
N ASP A 80 -12.88 -4.95 8.07
CA ASP A 80 -13.56 -6.09 8.70
C ASP A 80 -13.20 -7.38 7.97
N ASN A 81 -13.42 -7.43 6.65
CA ASN A 81 -13.00 -8.55 5.82
C ASN A 81 -12.28 -8.06 4.58
N ILE A 82 -10.98 -7.82 4.75
CA ILE A 82 -10.07 -7.22 3.76
C ILE A 82 -10.19 -7.91 2.40
N LYS A 83 -10.28 -9.25 2.38
CA LYS A 83 -10.39 -10.02 1.13
C LYS A 83 -11.63 -9.61 0.34
N TRP A 84 -12.81 -9.60 0.98
CA TRP A 84 -14.07 -9.27 0.33
C TRP A 84 -14.19 -7.79 -0.02
N GLU A 85 -13.69 -6.91 0.84
CA GLU A 85 -13.67 -5.46 0.60
C GLU A 85 -12.79 -5.11 -0.61
N LEU A 86 -11.59 -5.71 -0.72
CA LEU A 86 -10.73 -5.55 -1.89
C LEU A 86 -11.36 -6.15 -3.16
N LEU A 87 -11.96 -7.34 -3.07
CA LEU A 87 -12.67 -7.96 -4.19
C LEU A 87 -13.86 -7.11 -4.65
N ALA A 88 -14.58 -6.48 -3.73
CA ALA A 88 -15.67 -5.58 -4.05
C ALA A 88 -15.16 -4.36 -4.84
N LEU A 89 -14.03 -3.76 -4.42
CA LEU A 89 -13.43 -2.63 -5.13
C LEU A 89 -12.99 -2.99 -6.56
N VAL A 90 -12.49 -4.21 -6.77
CA VAL A 90 -12.10 -4.69 -8.11
C VAL A 90 -13.30 -4.87 -9.05
N LYS A 91 -14.51 -5.13 -8.54
CA LYS A 91 -15.71 -5.32 -9.38
C LYS A 91 -16.12 -4.05 -10.12
N ASP A 92 -15.80 -2.87 -9.58
CA ASP A 92 -16.15 -1.60 -10.20
C ASP A 92 -15.15 -1.17 -11.28
N LEU A 93 -13.97 -1.79 -11.33
CA LEU A 93 -12.90 -1.44 -12.27
C LEU A 93 -13.33 -1.50 -13.75
N PRO A 94 -14.01 -2.56 -14.24
CA PRO A 94 -14.42 -2.63 -15.65
C PRO A 94 -15.36 -1.47 -16.05
N LEU A 95 -16.24 -1.03 -15.13
CA LEU A 95 -17.13 0.10 -15.37
C LEU A 95 -16.32 1.39 -15.54
N ILE A 96 -15.39 1.66 -14.62
CA ILE A 96 -14.51 2.83 -14.67
C ILE A 96 -13.70 2.84 -15.97
N LEU A 97 -13.10 1.71 -16.36
CA LEU A 97 -12.34 1.62 -17.61
C LEU A 97 -13.22 1.83 -18.84
N SER A 98 -14.47 1.33 -18.82
CA SER A 98 -15.43 1.58 -19.90
C SER A 98 -15.82 3.06 -20.00
N ASP A 99 -15.95 3.75 -18.87
CA ASP A 99 -16.29 5.17 -18.82
C ASP A 99 -15.13 6.04 -19.30
N ILE A 100 -13.89 5.72 -18.92
CA ILE A 100 -12.68 6.36 -19.48
C ILE A 100 -12.67 6.23 -21.00
N ALA A 101 -12.95 5.04 -21.54
CA ALA A 101 -13.01 4.85 -22.99
C ALA A 101 -14.12 5.69 -23.64
N LYS A 102 -15.29 5.86 -23.01
CA LYS A 102 -16.34 6.76 -23.51
C LYS A 102 -15.89 8.22 -23.49
N GLU A 103 -15.21 8.67 -22.43
CA GLU A 103 -14.72 10.05 -22.32
C GLU A 103 -13.72 10.41 -23.43
N THR A 104 -12.97 9.44 -23.98
CA THR A 104 -12.07 9.68 -25.13
C THR A 104 -12.79 10.20 -26.38
N GLN A 105 -14.09 9.95 -26.53
CA GLN A 105 -14.88 10.49 -27.63
C GLN A 105 -14.91 12.04 -27.61
N GLY A 106 -14.82 12.65 -26.42
CA GLY A 106 -14.74 14.10 -26.26
C GLY A 106 -13.43 14.72 -26.78
N LEU A 107 -12.39 13.91 -27.00
CA LEU A 107 -11.07 14.36 -27.41
C LEU A 107 -10.89 14.51 -28.93
N SER A 108 -11.92 14.25 -29.75
CA SER A 108 -11.84 14.28 -31.23
C SER A 108 -11.16 15.54 -31.77
N LYS A 109 -11.57 16.73 -31.30
CA LYS A 109 -11.02 18.01 -31.77
C LYS A 109 -9.53 18.18 -31.45
N ILE A 110 -9.07 17.64 -30.31
CA ILE A 110 -7.67 17.77 -29.90
C ILE A 110 -6.82 16.76 -30.68
N ILE A 111 -7.35 15.57 -30.96
CA ILE A 111 -6.69 14.58 -31.82
C ILE A 111 -6.57 15.09 -33.25
N GLU A 112 -7.60 15.75 -33.78
CA GLU A 112 -7.53 16.42 -35.09
C GLU A 112 -6.47 17.54 -35.11
N LEU A 113 -6.39 18.34 -34.05
CA LEU A 113 -5.36 19.36 -33.88
C LEU A 113 -3.96 18.73 -33.83
N TYR A 114 -3.79 17.65 -33.06
CA TYR A 114 -2.53 16.92 -32.93
C TYR A 114 -2.11 16.35 -34.30
N ALA A 115 -3.04 15.71 -35.01
CA ALA A 115 -2.79 15.15 -36.35
C ALA A 115 -2.41 16.24 -37.37
N ALA A 116 -3.09 17.39 -37.35
CA ALA A 116 -2.73 18.53 -38.18
C ALA A 116 -1.34 19.06 -37.81
N PHE A 117 -1.02 19.17 -36.51
CA PHE A 117 0.28 19.61 -36.05
C PHE A 117 1.42 18.64 -36.45
N THR A 118 1.24 17.33 -36.28
CA THR A 118 2.24 16.34 -36.69
C THR A 118 2.40 16.31 -38.21
N SER A 119 1.31 16.44 -38.97
CA SER A 119 1.42 16.55 -40.44
C SER A 119 2.20 17.80 -40.88
N PHE A 120 2.03 18.91 -40.16
CA PHE A 120 2.74 20.16 -40.44
C PHE A 120 4.23 20.10 -40.06
N VAL A 121 4.58 19.45 -38.94
CA VAL A 121 5.96 19.38 -38.45
C VAL A 121 6.75 18.26 -39.12
N CYS A 122 6.14 17.09 -39.27
CA CYS A 122 6.84 15.87 -39.67
C CYS A 122 6.76 15.55 -41.16
N GLU A 123 5.84 16.17 -41.94
CA GLU A 123 5.65 15.96 -43.40
C GLU A 123 5.40 14.50 -43.87
N TRP A 124 5.30 13.54 -42.95
CA TRP A 124 5.08 12.11 -43.20
C TRP A 124 3.71 11.71 -42.62
N SER A 125 2.85 11.08 -43.42
CA SER A 125 1.45 10.80 -43.04
C SER A 125 0.99 9.35 -43.24
N GLU A 126 1.91 8.39 -43.38
CA GLU A 126 1.50 7.00 -43.68
C GLU A 126 0.94 6.26 -42.45
N GLU A 127 1.39 6.59 -41.23
CA GLU A 127 0.91 5.94 -40.01
C GLU A 127 -0.20 6.74 -39.31
N PRO A 128 -1.27 6.06 -38.82
CA PRO A 128 -2.33 6.71 -38.07
C PRO A 128 -1.77 7.22 -36.75
N VAL A 129 -1.77 8.54 -36.61
CA VAL A 129 -1.30 9.25 -35.41
C VAL A 129 -2.20 8.94 -34.21
N LEU A 130 -1.61 8.57 -33.07
CA LEU A 130 -2.29 8.13 -31.84
C LEU A 130 -3.19 6.89 -32.06
N PRO A 131 -2.61 5.74 -32.45
CA PRO A 131 -3.37 4.56 -32.85
C PRO A 131 -4.24 3.99 -31.73
N MET A 132 -3.78 4.03 -30.47
CA MET A 132 -4.53 3.48 -29.35
C MET A 132 -5.73 4.37 -28.98
N LEU A 133 -5.52 5.69 -28.91
CA LEU A 133 -6.59 6.66 -28.66
C LEU A 133 -7.66 6.62 -29.75
N ARG A 134 -7.27 6.57 -31.03
CA ARG A 134 -8.22 6.48 -32.15
C ARG A 134 -9.02 5.19 -32.10
N TYR A 135 -8.36 4.06 -31.78
CA TYR A 135 -9.05 2.80 -31.64
C TYR A 135 -10.09 2.85 -30.51
N CYS A 136 -9.71 3.36 -29.33
CA CYS A 136 -10.64 3.55 -28.21
C CYS A 136 -11.80 4.49 -28.53
N GLN A 137 -11.60 5.53 -29.36
CA GLN A 137 -12.68 6.42 -29.81
C GLN A 137 -13.73 5.71 -30.66
N HIS A 138 -13.31 4.80 -31.54
CA HIS A 138 -14.20 4.13 -32.48
C HIS A 138 -14.86 2.88 -31.91
N LYS A 139 -14.12 2.06 -31.15
CA LYS A 139 -14.58 0.75 -30.66
C LYS A 139 -14.76 0.68 -29.14
N GLY A 140 -14.21 1.62 -28.37
CA GLY A 140 -14.25 1.59 -26.90
C GLY A 140 -13.24 0.62 -26.27
N ASN A 141 -13.48 0.23 -25.01
CA ASN A 141 -12.61 -0.69 -24.27
C ASN A 141 -12.92 -2.16 -24.65
N THR A 142 -12.38 -2.62 -25.77
CA THR A 142 -12.51 -4.01 -26.23
C THR A 142 -11.40 -4.91 -25.68
N THR A 143 -11.44 -6.21 -25.99
CA THR A 143 -10.38 -7.16 -25.63
C THR A 143 -9.13 -6.96 -26.48
N VAL A 144 -7.96 -7.30 -25.93
CA VAL A 144 -6.70 -7.30 -26.69
C VAL A 144 -6.78 -8.24 -27.89
N TYR A 145 -7.51 -9.35 -27.76
CA TYR A 145 -7.81 -10.25 -28.88
C TYR A 145 -8.46 -9.52 -30.07
N GLU A 146 -9.52 -8.74 -29.82
CA GLU A 146 -10.24 -8.03 -30.88
C GLU A 146 -9.36 -6.95 -31.54
N TRP A 147 -8.47 -6.32 -30.77
CA TRP A 147 -7.53 -5.34 -31.30
C TRP A 147 -6.47 -6.00 -32.20
N ARG A 148 -5.92 -7.15 -31.80
CA ARG A 148 -4.90 -7.88 -32.59
C ARG A 148 -5.47 -8.55 -33.84
N THR A 149 -6.65 -9.16 -33.73
CA THR A 149 -7.24 -9.99 -34.81
C THR A 149 -8.29 -9.25 -35.64
N GLY A 150 -8.78 -8.10 -35.17
CA GLY A 150 -9.82 -7.31 -35.83
C GLY A 150 -11.24 -7.87 -35.66
N SER A 151 -11.40 -9.07 -35.10
CA SER A 151 -12.70 -9.75 -34.91
C SER A 151 -12.97 -10.00 -33.42
N PRO A 152 -14.23 -9.88 -32.95
CA PRO A 152 -14.57 -10.09 -31.54
C PRO A 152 -14.39 -11.57 -31.15
N PRO A 153 -13.91 -11.87 -29.92
CA PRO A 153 -13.78 -13.24 -29.45
C PRO A 153 -15.15 -13.87 -29.18
N SER A 154 -15.25 -15.17 -29.45
CA SER A 154 -16.45 -15.98 -29.19
C SER A 154 -16.57 -16.40 -27.71
N VAL A 155 -15.43 -16.61 -27.05
CA VAL A 155 -15.33 -16.96 -25.62
C VAL A 155 -14.17 -16.18 -25.01
N ILE A 156 -14.40 -15.62 -23.81
CA ILE A 156 -13.39 -14.89 -23.03
C ILE A 156 -13.12 -15.69 -21.76
N GLU A 157 -11.92 -16.24 -21.64
CA GLU A 157 -11.48 -16.96 -20.44
C GLU A 157 -10.61 -16.03 -19.58
N ARG A 158 -11.26 -15.37 -18.62
CA ARG A 158 -10.55 -14.54 -17.64
C ARG A 158 -9.88 -15.42 -16.59
N PRO A 159 -8.67 -15.09 -16.12
CA PRO A 159 -8.04 -15.78 -14.99
C PRO A 159 -8.99 -15.81 -13.78
N LEU A 160 -9.23 -17.01 -13.23
CA LEU A 160 -10.02 -17.13 -12.01
C LEU A 160 -9.26 -16.51 -10.84
N ILE A 161 -9.92 -15.60 -10.12
CA ILE A 161 -9.45 -15.19 -8.80
C ILE A 161 -9.89 -16.28 -7.83
N GLU A 162 -8.93 -17.12 -7.41
CA GLU A 162 -9.11 -18.33 -6.59
C GLU A 162 -9.85 -18.10 -5.25
N GLY A 163 -10.03 -16.85 -4.83
CA GLY A 163 -10.76 -16.49 -3.61
C GLY A 163 -12.29 -16.59 -3.67
N THR A 164 -12.89 -17.07 -4.77
CA THR A 164 -14.35 -17.08 -4.95
C THR A 164 -15.06 -18.39 -4.56
N LEU A 165 -14.33 -19.48 -4.27
CA LEU A 165 -14.94 -20.81 -4.09
C LEU A 165 -14.84 -21.44 -2.68
N THR A 166 -14.08 -20.87 -1.73
CA THR A 166 -13.78 -21.59 -0.47
C THR A 166 -13.77 -20.71 0.79
N ASP A 167 -14.74 -19.81 0.99
CA ASP A 167 -14.85 -19.10 2.26
C ASP A 167 -16.30 -18.97 2.77
N THR A 168 -17.13 -19.99 2.51
CA THR A 168 -18.32 -20.25 3.32
C THR A 168 -18.06 -21.46 4.21
N VAL A 169 -17.88 -21.18 5.50
CA VAL A 169 -17.89 -22.10 6.65
C VAL A 169 -16.56 -22.83 6.95
N ALA A 170 -15.65 -22.16 7.66
CA ALA A 170 -14.79 -22.75 8.69
C ALA A 170 -14.19 -21.62 9.56
N GLU A 171 -15.06 -20.81 10.14
CA GLU A 171 -14.71 -20.02 11.33
C GLU A 171 -14.57 -21.01 12.50
N ASP A 172 -13.56 -20.80 13.35
CA ASP A 172 -13.17 -21.61 14.52
C ASP A 172 -12.36 -22.90 14.26
N SER A 173 -11.03 -22.75 14.19
CA SER A 173 -10.11 -23.41 15.13
C SER A 173 -8.65 -23.20 14.68
N ILE A 174 -8.04 -22.10 15.10
CA ILE A 174 -6.58 -21.98 15.03
C ILE A 174 -5.99 -22.89 16.11
N ASP A 175 -5.45 -24.04 15.68
CA ASP A 175 -4.74 -25.01 16.51
C ASP A 175 -3.37 -24.46 16.93
N TRP A 176 -3.33 -23.81 18.09
CA TRP A 176 -2.08 -23.41 18.75
C TRP A 176 -1.49 -24.63 19.46
N GLY A 177 -0.94 -25.54 18.66
CA GLY A 177 -0.41 -26.83 19.09
C GLY A 177 0.23 -26.82 20.48
N ASP A 178 -0.21 -27.79 21.27
CA ASP A 178 0.32 -28.26 22.56
C ASP A 178 1.81 -27.95 22.81
N LEU A 179 2.10 -26.82 23.48
CA LEU A 179 3.42 -26.49 24.01
C LEU A 179 3.59 -27.08 25.42
N GLY A 180 3.39 -28.39 25.53
CA GLY A 180 3.34 -29.16 26.77
C GLY A 180 4.46 -30.19 26.94
N GLY A 181 5.72 -29.72 27.08
CA GLY A 181 6.71 -30.38 27.95
C GLY A 181 7.62 -31.47 27.38
N ALA A 182 8.88 -31.11 27.15
CA ALA A 182 10.06 -31.73 27.80
C ALA A 182 11.33 -31.05 27.27
N ALA A 183 12.22 -30.72 28.17
CA ALA A 183 13.50 -30.09 27.90
C ALA A 183 14.38 -30.96 26.98
N ASP A 184 14.91 -30.36 25.91
CA ASP A 184 16.35 -30.43 25.66
C ASP A 184 16.82 -29.20 24.87
N ALA A 185 17.99 -28.70 25.25
CA ALA A 185 18.60 -27.54 24.66
C ALA A 185 19.16 -27.87 23.27
N VAL A 186 18.68 -27.17 22.23
CA VAL A 186 19.45 -26.98 21.00
C VAL A 186 19.45 -25.50 20.66
N THR A 187 20.58 -24.87 20.98
CA THR A 187 21.06 -23.66 20.33
C THR A 187 21.29 -23.99 18.85
N ALA A 188 20.27 -23.86 18.02
CA ALA A 188 20.42 -23.80 16.57
C ALA A 188 19.69 -22.54 16.13
N GLY A 189 20.46 -21.56 15.67
CA GLY A 189 19.91 -20.42 14.96
C GLY A 189 19.01 -20.95 13.87
N THR A 190 17.71 -20.77 14.06
CA THR A 190 16.73 -21.01 13.01
C THR A 190 16.91 -19.85 12.05
N ASP A 191 17.79 -20.09 11.08
CA ASP A 191 17.90 -19.33 9.86
C ASP A 191 16.53 -19.42 9.18
N TYR A 192 15.69 -18.41 9.39
CA TYR A 192 14.55 -18.18 8.53
C TYR A 192 15.17 -17.85 7.18
N GLY A 193 15.36 -18.89 6.35
CA GLY A 193 15.98 -18.83 5.02
C GLY A 193 15.21 -17.94 4.06
N ILE A 194 15.18 -16.65 4.38
CA ILE A 194 14.86 -15.55 3.50
C ILE A 194 16.21 -15.26 2.83
N SER A 195 16.55 -16.13 1.90
CA SER A 195 17.55 -15.79 0.90
C SER A 195 16.94 -14.63 0.12
N LEU A 196 17.46 -13.42 0.35
CA LEU A 196 17.13 -12.22 -0.39
C LEU A 196 17.81 -12.31 -1.76
N GLU A 197 17.33 -13.26 -2.56
CA GLU A 197 17.53 -13.29 -3.99
C GLU A 197 16.23 -12.84 -4.65
N ASP A 198 16.39 -11.91 -5.58
CA ASP A 198 15.40 -11.11 -6.29
C ASP A 198 14.40 -11.97 -7.07
N GLY A 199 13.55 -12.70 -6.35
CA GLY A 199 12.51 -13.58 -6.85
C GLY A 199 11.18 -13.12 -6.32
N GLY A 200 10.43 -12.41 -7.17
CA GLY A 200 9.08 -11.94 -6.88
C GLY A 200 8.20 -13.06 -6.30
N ILE A 201 7.43 -12.71 -5.28
CA ILE A 201 6.40 -13.57 -4.70
C ILE A 201 5.46 -13.99 -5.84
N ASP A 202 5.52 -15.27 -6.21
CA ASP A 202 4.67 -15.88 -7.23
C ASP A 202 3.26 -16.06 -6.66
N TRP A 203 2.37 -15.11 -6.95
CA TRP A 203 0.95 -15.17 -6.60
C TRP A 203 0.20 -16.12 -7.53
N GLY A 204 0.69 -17.36 -7.71
CA GLY A 204 -0.09 -18.50 -8.20
C GLY A 204 -0.95 -18.28 -9.45
N ILE A 205 -0.62 -17.35 -10.34
CA ILE A 205 -1.31 -17.23 -11.64
C ILE A 205 -0.69 -18.29 -12.54
N THR A 206 -1.07 -19.55 -12.31
CA THR A 206 -0.83 -20.59 -13.32
C THR A 206 -1.82 -20.32 -14.44
N ALA A 207 -1.49 -19.35 -15.31
CA ALA A 207 -2.17 -19.16 -16.57
C ALA A 207 -1.92 -20.42 -17.40
N VAL A 208 -2.82 -21.40 -17.29
CA VAL A 208 -2.88 -22.53 -18.22
C VAL A 208 -3.45 -22.01 -19.53
N CYS A 209 -2.70 -21.14 -20.21
CA CYS A 209 -2.87 -20.89 -21.63
C CYS A 209 -2.08 -21.96 -22.35
N LEU A 210 -2.77 -22.99 -22.85
CA LEU A 210 -2.22 -23.87 -23.86
C LEU A 210 -1.72 -23.00 -25.02
N LEU A 211 -0.46 -23.22 -25.41
CA LEU A 211 0.32 -22.46 -26.41
C LEU A 211 -0.33 -22.26 -27.79
N HIS A 212 -1.57 -22.71 -28.01
CA HIS A 212 -2.41 -22.40 -29.17
C HIS A 212 -3.88 -22.40 -28.71
N ALA A 213 -4.39 -21.23 -28.32
CA ALA A 213 -5.84 -21.07 -28.16
C ALA A 213 -6.51 -21.26 -29.53
N PRO A 214 -7.63 -22.01 -29.62
CA PRO A 214 -8.36 -22.18 -30.87
C PRO A 214 -8.83 -20.81 -31.40
N GLU A 215 -8.94 -20.68 -32.74
CA GLU A 215 -9.45 -19.46 -33.37
C GLU A 215 -10.79 -19.05 -32.73
N GLY A 216 -10.86 -17.82 -32.23
CA GLY A 216 -12.05 -17.26 -31.57
C GLY A 216 -12.07 -17.33 -30.04
N VAL A 217 -11.07 -17.89 -29.36
CA VAL A 217 -10.99 -17.89 -27.89
C VAL A 217 -9.91 -16.93 -27.39
N ALA A 218 -10.31 -15.96 -26.58
CA ALA A 218 -9.40 -15.04 -25.91
C ALA A 218 -8.99 -15.62 -24.54
N CYS A 219 -7.73 -16.07 -24.42
CA CYS A 219 -7.16 -16.63 -23.20
C CYS A 219 -5.95 -15.80 -22.74
N GLY A 220 -5.70 -15.74 -21.43
CA GLY A 220 -4.50 -15.10 -20.86
C GLY A 220 -4.48 -13.60 -21.10
N GLU A 221 -3.39 -13.08 -21.69
CA GLU A 221 -3.25 -11.64 -22.01
C GLU A 221 -4.31 -11.16 -23.00
N ASP A 222 -4.70 -12.00 -23.95
CA ASP A 222 -5.68 -11.65 -24.98
C ASP A 222 -7.12 -11.56 -24.41
N ALA A 223 -7.37 -12.16 -23.24
CA ALA A 223 -8.64 -12.09 -22.50
C ALA A 223 -8.84 -10.76 -21.77
N LEU A 224 -7.76 -10.01 -21.53
CA LEU A 224 -7.81 -8.70 -20.88
C LEU A 224 -8.36 -7.65 -21.86
N THR A 225 -9.00 -6.62 -21.31
CA THR A 225 -9.34 -5.43 -22.08
C THR A 225 -8.11 -4.57 -22.37
N LEU A 226 -8.20 -3.71 -23.38
CA LEU A 226 -7.10 -2.83 -23.79
C LEU A 226 -6.59 -1.93 -22.66
N LEU A 227 -7.46 -1.49 -21.76
CA LEU A 227 -7.07 -0.65 -20.62
C LEU A 227 -6.65 -1.47 -19.39
N GLU A 228 -6.89 -2.78 -19.37
CA GLU A 228 -6.39 -3.71 -18.34
C GLU A 228 -4.98 -4.22 -18.68
N TYR A 229 -4.69 -4.49 -19.95
CA TYR A 229 -3.38 -4.95 -20.40
C TYR A 229 -2.34 -3.83 -20.32
N SER A 230 -1.23 -4.10 -19.63
CA SER A 230 -0.25 -3.08 -19.22
C SER A 230 0.39 -2.36 -20.41
N GLN A 231 0.73 -3.07 -21.48
CA GLN A 231 1.40 -2.49 -22.65
C GLN A 231 0.47 -1.54 -23.41
N THR A 232 -0.75 -1.95 -23.71
CA THR A 232 -1.75 -1.13 -24.42
C THR A 232 -2.23 0.03 -23.57
N ARG A 233 -2.38 -0.17 -22.26
CA ARG A 233 -2.69 0.90 -21.30
C ARG A 233 -1.58 1.94 -21.23
N ASN A 234 -0.32 1.53 -21.17
CA ASN A 234 0.80 2.48 -21.13
C ASN A 234 0.87 3.29 -22.43
N GLN A 235 0.72 2.64 -23.59
CA GLN A 235 0.63 3.32 -24.88
C GLN A 235 -0.52 4.35 -24.90
N PHE A 236 -1.70 3.96 -24.41
CA PHE A 236 -2.85 4.86 -24.28
C PHE A 236 -2.55 6.08 -23.38
N ILE A 237 -1.87 5.87 -22.25
CA ILE A 237 -1.49 6.95 -21.31
C ILE A 237 -0.46 7.88 -21.96
N ASP A 238 0.54 7.33 -22.65
CA ASP A 238 1.58 8.11 -23.32
C ASP A 238 0.96 9.00 -24.42
N GLU A 239 0.09 8.43 -25.24
CA GLU A 239 -0.67 9.16 -26.26
C GLU A 239 -1.56 10.26 -25.64
N LEU A 240 -2.22 10.00 -24.51
CA LEU A 240 -2.98 11.03 -23.77
C LEU A 240 -2.09 12.15 -23.26
N MET A 241 -0.90 11.83 -22.77
CA MET A 241 0.06 12.82 -22.28
C MET A 241 0.60 13.69 -23.41
N GLU A 242 0.84 13.14 -24.59
CA GLU A 242 1.20 13.90 -25.80
C GLU A 242 0.11 14.91 -26.17
N VAL A 243 -1.14 14.44 -26.26
CA VAL A 243 -2.30 15.28 -26.59
C VAL A 243 -2.49 16.39 -25.54
N LYS A 244 -2.37 16.04 -24.26
CA LYS A 244 -2.43 17.00 -23.15
C LYS A 244 -1.35 18.07 -23.27
N TYR A 245 -0.12 17.68 -23.59
CA TYR A 245 0.99 18.62 -23.74
C TYR A 245 0.72 19.63 -24.86
N ILE A 246 0.28 19.15 -26.04
CA ILE A 246 -0.07 20.04 -27.16
C ILE A 246 -1.22 20.96 -26.79
N TYR A 247 -2.26 20.45 -26.14
CA TYR A 247 -3.39 21.24 -25.68
C TYR A 247 -2.96 22.36 -24.72
N CYS A 248 -2.19 22.03 -23.68
CA CYS A 248 -1.66 23.01 -22.72
C CYS A 248 -0.82 24.07 -23.41
N HIS A 249 0.08 23.67 -24.32
CA HIS A 249 0.91 24.60 -25.06
C HIS A 249 0.10 25.52 -26.00
N ALA A 250 -0.92 24.98 -26.68
CA ALA A 250 -1.82 25.75 -27.53
C ALA A 250 -2.64 26.77 -26.72
N VAL A 251 -3.15 26.37 -25.56
CA VAL A 251 -3.88 27.25 -24.63
C VAL A 251 -2.97 28.37 -24.11
N GLN A 252 -1.76 28.04 -23.68
CA GLN A 252 -0.81 29.03 -23.16
C GLN A 252 -0.40 30.05 -24.23
N ARG A 253 -0.19 29.60 -25.47
CA ARG A 253 0.06 30.50 -26.62
C ARG A 253 -1.14 31.39 -26.93
N ASN A 254 -2.36 30.85 -26.91
CA ASN A 254 -3.57 31.64 -27.13
C ASN A 254 -3.80 32.68 -26.01
N TRP A 255 -3.49 32.31 -24.76
CA TRP A 255 -3.55 33.23 -23.63
C TRP A 255 -2.53 34.37 -23.76
N LEU A 256 -1.28 34.04 -24.11
CA LEU A 256 -0.22 35.04 -24.38
C LEU A 256 -0.58 35.95 -25.55
N LYS A 257 -1.11 35.42 -26.66
CA LYS A 257 -1.59 36.23 -27.79
C LYS A 257 -2.70 37.18 -27.37
N LYS A 258 -3.70 36.72 -26.62
CA LYS A 258 -4.77 37.59 -26.10
C LYS A 258 -4.22 38.68 -25.19
N GLN A 259 -3.29 38.36 -24.29
CA GLN A 259 -2.62 39.35 -23.44
C GLN A 259 -1.81 40.39 -24.22
N CYS A 260 -1.00 39.96 -25.20
CA CYS A 260 -0.25 40.88 -26.06
C CYS A 260 -1.18 41.77 -26.89
N THR A 261 -2.31 41.23 -27.37
CA THR A 261 -3.30 42.00 -28.14
C THR A 261 -4.04 43.01 -27.26
N LEU A 262 -4.39 42.63 -26.03
CA LEU A 262 -5.01 43.53 -25.04
C LEU A 262 -4.04 44.62 -24.60
N ALA A 263 -2.78 44.27 -24.36
CA ALA A 263 -1.72 45.22 -24.02
C ALA A 263 -1.39 46.17 -25.17
N PHE A 264 -1.38 45.66 -26.41
CA PHE A 264 -1.25 46.48 -27.61
C PHE A 264 -2.43 47.43 -27.77
N PHE A 265 -3.66 46.97 -27.56
CA PHE A 265 -4.86 47.81 -27.64
C PHE A 265 -4.87 48.89 -26.55
N HIS A 266 -4.51 48.55 -25.31
CA HIS A 266 -4.35 49.52 -24.23
C HIS A 266 -3.27 50.56 -24.53
N ARG A 267 -2.13 50.13 -25.08
CA ARG A 267 -1.03 51.04 -25.43
C ARG A 267 -1.37 51.94 -26.62
N PHE A 268 -2.04 51.39 -27.63
CA PHE A 268 -2.51 52.13 -28.81
C PHE A 268 -3.55 53.19 -28.42
N ASN A 269 -4.50 52.85 -27.57
CA ASN A 269 -5.53 53.77 -27.11
C ASN A 269 -4.94 54.89 -26.22
N LYS A 270 -3.95 54.56 -25.37
CA LYS A 270 -3.22 55.56 -24.57
C LYS A 270 -2.42 56.53 -25.44
N THR A 271 -1.71 56.04 -26.47
CA THR A 271 -0.98 56.90 -27.40
C THR A 271 -1.91 57.77 -28.26
N HIS A 272 -3.08 57.26 -28.65
CA HIS A 272 -4.05 58.03 -29.43
C HIS A 272 -4.69 59.17 -28.60
N ILE A 273 -4.94 58.93 -27.32
CA ILE A 273 -5.42 59.95 -26.37
C ILE A 273 -4.34 61.01 -26.11
N GLU A 274 -3.08 60.61 -25.93
CA GLU A 274 -1.97 61.56 -25.73
C GLU A 274 -1.70 62.41 -26.98
N TYR A 275 -1.76 61.84 -28.19
CA TYR A 275 -1.65 62.61 -29.44
C TYR A 275 -2.82 63.59 -29.65
N PHE A 276 -4.05 63.19 -29.32
CA PHE A 276 -5.22 64.10 -29.37
C PHE A 276 -5.12 65.24 -28.34
N SER A 277 -4.60 64.97 -27.15
CA SER A 277 -4.36 66.00 -26.14
C SER A 277 -3.24 66.97 -26.52
N ILE A 278 -2.17 66.52 -27.19
CA ILE A 278 -1.06 67.38 -27.62
C ILE A 278 -1.50 68.33 -28.75
N CYS A 279 -2.35 67.88 -29.68
CA CYS A 279 -2.87 68.72 -30.75
C CYS A 279 -3.86 69.80 -30.28
N ILE A 280 -4.52 69.63 -29.13
CA ILE A 280 -5.46 70.61 -28.57
C ILE A 280 -4.74 71.72 -27.77
N VAL A 281 -3.51 71.48 -27.30
CA VAL A 281 -2.77 72.45 -26.46
C VAL A 281 -1.82 73.35 -27.28
N HIS A 282 -1.61 73.08 -28.57
CA HIS A 282 -0.71 73.84 -29.46
C HIS A 282 -1.40 74.48 -30.68
N GLY A 283 -2.72 74.65 -30.67
CA GLY A 283 -3.49 75.42 -31.67
C GLY A 283 -4.17 76.61 -31.03
#